data_AF-R9KLU6-F1
#
_entry.id   AF-R9KLU6-F1
#
_cell.length_a   1.000
_cell.length_b   1.000
_cell.length_c   1.000
_cell.angle_alpha   90.00
_cell.angle_beta   90.00
_cell.angle_gamma   90.00
#
_symmetry.space_group_name_H-M   'P 1'
#
loop_
_entity.id
_entity.type
_entity.pdbx_description
1 polymer ?
#
loop_
_entity_poly.entity_id
_entity_poly.type
_entity_poly.pdbx_seq_one_letter_code
_entity_poly.pdbx_strand_id
1 'polypeptide(L)' 'MIRYENQCVDCGFPCRYEACRYYKVAIPVCDECKEYADKLYRLDGEELCETCVLRRLEVVE' A
#
# COMPACT_ATOMS: atom_id res chain seq x y z
N MET A 1 -2.33 6.52 2.22
CA MET A 1 -2.34 6.99 0.81
C MET A 1 -2.21 5.83 -0.19
N ILE A 2 -2.59 6.02 -1.46
CA ILE A 2 -2.33 5.08 -2.56
C ILE A 2 -1.21 5.61 -3.47
N ARG A 3 -0.18 4.79 -3.71
CA ARG A 3 0.84 5.03 -4.74
C ARG A 3 0.62 4.12 -5.93
N TYR A 4 1.04 4.54 -7.12
CA TYR A 4 0.95 3.72 -8.33
C TYR A 4 2.34 3.39 -8.84
N GLU A 5 2.66 2.10 -8.93
CA GLU A 5 3.99 1.63 -9.34
C GLU A 5 3.88 0.49 -10.36
N ASN A 6 4.90 0.35 -11.20
CA ASN A 6 4.99 -0.77 -12.14
C ASN A 6 5.69 -1.94 -11.45
N GLN A 7 5.04 -3.09 -11.39
CA GLN A 7 5.51 -4.30 -10.69
C GLN A 7 5.90 -5.39 -11.71
N CYS A 8 6.77 -5.05 -12.67
CA CYS A 8 7.16 -5.98 -13.72
C CYS A 8 7.77 -7.26 -13.14
N VAL A 9 7.22 -8.42 -13.52
CA VAL A 9 7.64 -9.75 -13.03
C VAL A 9 8.50 -10.53 -14.03
N ASP A 10 9.03 -9.86 -15.06
CA ASP A 10 9.84 -10.45 -16.13
C ASP A 10 9.22 -11.71 -16.77
N CYS A 11 7.98 -11.58 -17.25
CA CYS A 11 7.20 -12.71 -17.76
C CYS A 11 7.66 -13.28 -19.13
N GLY A 12 8.75 -12.77 -19.72
CA GLY A 12 9.28 -13.21 -21.02
C GLY A 12 8.51 -12.74 -22.26
N PHE A 13 7.41 -12.00 -22.11
CA PHE A 13 6.67 -11.39 -23.22
C PHE A 13 7.05 -9.90 -23.40
N PRO A 14 6.84 -9.32 -24.60
CA PRO A 14 6.95 -7.87 -24.79
C PRO A 14 6.05 -7.11 -23.80
N CYS A 15 6.52 -5.93 -23.35
CA CYS A 15 5.77 -5.09 -22.44
C CYS A 15 4.41 -4.68 -23.04
N ARG A 16 3.32 -4.92 -22.29
CA ARG A 16 1.95 -4.62 -22.72
C ARG A 16 1.36 -3.33 -22.13
N TYR A 17 2.15 -2.55 -21.40
CA TYR A 17 1.72 -1.31 -20.74
C TYR A 17 0.38 -1.46 -20.01
N GLU A 18 -0.63 -0.66 -20.35
CA GLU A 18 -1.96 -0.63 -19.72
C GLU A 18 -2.71 -1.95 -19.78
N ALA A 19 -2.38 -2.84 -20.72
CA ALA A 19 -2.97 -4.18 -20.79
C ALA A 19 -2.28 -5.19 -19.85
N CYS A 20 -1.19 -4.82 -19.17
CA CYS A 20 -0.51 -5.64 -18.17
C CYS A 20 -1.10 -5.37 -16.78
N ARG A 21 -1.55 -6.43 -16.08
CA ARG A 21 -2.05 -6.33 -14.69
C ARG A 21 -1.04 -5.79 -13.68
N TYR A 22 0.24 -5.76 -14.04
CA TYR A 22 1.33 -5.25 -13.21
C TYR A 22 1.77 -3.82 -13.59
N TYR A 23 1.07 -3.18 -14.53
CA TYR A 23 1.28 -1.78 -14.87
C TYR A 23 0.41 -0.89 -13.98
N LYS A 24 1.00 0.19 -13.44
CA LYS A 24 0.33 1.13 -12.50
C LYS A 24 -0.49 0.40 -11.43
N VAL A 25 0.15 -0.52 -10.72
CA VAL A 25 -0.45 -1.21 -9.58
C VAL A 25 -0.62 -0.22 -8.44
N ALA A 26 -1.83 -0.17 -7.88
CA ALA A 26 -2.12 0.59 -6.67
C ALA A 26 -1.48 -0.11 -5.46
N ILE A 27 -0.55 0.56 -4.81
CA ILE A 27 0.15 0.08 -3.62
C ILE A 27 -0.26 0.96 -2.43
N PRO A 28 -0.90 0.37 -1.40
CA PRO A 28 -1.24 1.10 -0.19
C PRO A 28 0.03 1.45 0.60
N VAL A 29 0.16 2.71 1.00
CA VAL A 29 1.29 3.23 1.77
C VAL A 29 0.79 3.90 3.04
N CYS A 30 1.41 3.56 4.16
CA CYS A 30 1.11 4.14 5.47
C CYS A 30 1.51 5.63 5.50
N ASP A 31 0.59 6.48 5.95
CA ASP A 31 0.84 7.92 6.04
C ASP A 31 1.86 8.26 7.14
N GLU A 32 2.04 7.41 8.15
CA GLU A 32 2.99 7.65 9.25
C GLU A 32 4.41 7.14 8.92
N CYS A 33 4.58 5.82 8.77
CA CYS A 33 5.91 5.22 8.57
C CYS A 33 6.40 5.23 7.11
N LYS A 34 5.53 5.57 6.15
CA LYS A 34 5.81 5.58 4.70
C LYS A 34 6.14 4.21 4.08
N GLU A 35 5.93 3.12 4.82
CA GLU A 35 6.09 1.75 4.33
C GLU A 35 4.84 1.26 3.58
N TYR A 36 5.06 0.31 2.67
CA TYR A 36 3.98 -0.41 2.00
C TYR A 36 3.21 -1.29 2.99
N ALA A 37 1.90 -1.41 2.79
CA ALA A 37 1.05 -2.26 3.62
C ALA A 37 0.01 -2.97 2.75
N ASP A 38 -0.31 -4.22 3.08
CA ASP A 38 -1.41 -4.95 2.43
C ASP A 38 -2.77 -4.31 2.72
N LYS A 39 -2.90 -3.69 3.89
CA LYS A 39 -4.13 -3.05 4.37
C LYS A 39 -3.82 -1.76 5.10
N LEU A 40 -4.61 -0.74 4.83
CA LEU A 40 -4.62 0.52 5.57
C LEU A 40 -5.90 0.65 6.38
N TYR A 41 -5.77 1.28 7.53
CA TYR A 41 -6.82 1.60 8.49
C TYR A 41 -6.92 3.12 8.57
N ARG A 42 -8.15 3.65 8.60
CA ARG A 42 -8.37 5.09 8.71
C ARG A 42 -8.54 5.48 10.17
N LEU A 43 -7.67 6.35 10.68
CA LEU A 43 -7.69 6.86 12.05
C LEU A 43 -7.31 8.35 12.03
N ASP A 44 -8.11 9.21 12.67
CA ASP A 44 -7.89 10.66 12.73
C ASP A 44 -7.66 11.36 11.37
N GLY A 45 -8.26 10.82 10.31
CA GLY A 45 -8.11 11.33 8.94
C GLY A 45 -6.88 10.82 8.19
N GLU A 46 -6.01 10.05 8.84
CA GLU A 46 -4.84 9.41 8.23
C GLU A 46 -5.11 7.96 7.83
N GLU A 47 -4.41 7.45 6.81
CA GLU A 47 -4.45 6.05 6.39
C GLU A 47 -3.17 5.33 6.84
N LEU A 48 -3.30 4.49 7.87
CA LEU A 48 -2.18 3.92 8.61
C LEU A 48 -2.11 2.40 8.45
N CYS A 49 -0.91 1.82 8.53
CA CYS A 49 -0.77 0.37 8.63
C CYS A 49 -1.20 -0.13 10.03
N GLU A 50 -1.41 -1.43 10.16
CA GLU A 50 -1.84 -2.08 11.42
C GLU A 50 -0.96 -1.68 12.61
N THR A 51 0.36 -1.77 12.45
CA THR A 51 1.32 -1.46 13.51
C THR A 51 1.23 0.00 13.98
N CYS A 52 1.08 0.95 13.05
CA CYS A 52 0.95 2.37 13.39
C CYS A 52 -0.40 2.66 14.07
N VAL A 53 -1.49 2.03 13.63
CA VAL A 53 -2.78 2.14 14.31
C VAL A 53 -2.72 1.61 15.74
N LEU A 54 -2.22 0.38 15.92
CA LEU A 54 -2.17 -0.23 17.25
C LEU A 54 -1.31 0.56 18.24
N ARG A 55 -0.27 1.26 17.78
CA ARG A 55 0.55 2.15 18.62
C ARG A 55 -0.18 3.41 19.11
N ARG A 56 -1.25 3.82 18.42
CA ARG A 56 -2.05 5.00 18.78
C ARG A 56 -3.27 4.66 19.62
N LEU A 57 -3.68 3.40 19.61
CA LEU A 57 -4.80 2.94 20.41
C LEU A 57 -4.38 2.73 21.86
N GLU A 58 -5.25 3.14 22.78
CA GLU A 58 -5.10 2.79 24.19
C GLU A 58 -5.36 1.29 24.36
N VAL A 59 -4.50 0.62 25.13
CA VAL A 59 -4.70 -0.77 25.54
C VAL A 59 -5.47 -0.77 26.86
N VAL A 60 -6.63 -1.41 26.87
CA VAL A 60 -7.47 -1.59 28.06
C VAL A 60 -7.51 -3.09 28.39
N GLU A 61 -7.24 -3.43 29.65
CA GLU A 61 -7.27 -4.79 30.23
C GLU A 61 -8.47 -4.98 31.16
#